data_AF-A0A7R8WR03-F1
#
_entry.id   AF-A0A7R8WR03-F1
#
_cell.length_a   1.000
_cell.length_b   1.000
_cell.length_c   1.000
_cell.angle_alpha   90.00
_cell.angle_beta   90.00
_cell.angle_gamma   90.00
#
_symmetry.space_group_name_H-M   'P 1'
#
loop_
_entity.id
_entity.type
_entity.pdbx_description
1 polymer ?
#
loop_
_entity_poly.entity_id
_entity_poly.type
_entity_poly.pdbx_seq_one_letter_code
_entity_poly.pdbx_strand_id
1 'polypeptide(L)'
;MQIQMYDNMISPVADMLRYLTSFSYDILGYCIIEALANPEKDRVKHDGTTISLWLQSLATLCGYLNKKYPMDLTGLLQYVANQLKAHKSLDLILIKELVTKMGGIEATDEMTDDQLHALAGGELLRQEV
;
A
#
# COMPACT_ATOMS: atom_id res chain seq x y z
N MET A 1 19.47 11.09 6.06
CA MET A 1 19.07 10.28 7.23
C MET A 1 17.64 10.65 7.67
N GLN A 2 16.65 10.56 6.75
CA GLN A 2 15.21 10.77 7.06
C GLN A 2 14.32 9.79 6.27
N ILE A 3 14.89 9.09 5.28
CA ILE A 3 14.17 8.18 4.38
C ILE A 3 13.82 6.85 5.06
N GLN A 4 14.69 6.33 5.94
CA GLN A 4 14.40 5.14 6.75
C GLN A 4 13.36 5.38 7.85
N MET A 5 13.02 6.63 8.16
CA MET A 5 12.02 6.91 9.20
C MET A 5 10.60 6.66 8.71
N TYR A 6 10.31 6.86 7.42
CA TYR A 6 8.93 6.73 6.94
C TYR A 6 8.44 5.28 6.94
N ASP A 7 9.22 4.33 6.40
CA ASP A 7 8.79 2.92 6.39
C ASP A 7 8.67 2.31 7.79
N ASN A 8 9.62 2.64 8.68
CA ASN A 8 9.58 2.15 10.07
C ASN A 8 8.44 2.77 10.90
N MET A 9 7.88 3.91 10.47
CA MET A 9 6.75 4.56 11.15
C MET A 9 5.39 4.11 10.61
N ILE A 10 5.32 3.41 9.48
CA ILE A 10 4.03 2.94 8.91
C ILE A 10 3.32 2.00 9.89
N SER A 11 4.02 1.00 10.44
CA SER A 11 3.38 0.04 11.36
C SER A 11 2.89 0.70 12.66
N PRO A 12 3.71 1.49 13.40
CA PRO A 12 3.22 2.20 14.58
C PRO A 12 2.06 3.16 14.28
N VAL A 13 2.12 3.87 13.15
CA VAL A 13 1.03 4.79 12.75
C VAL A 13 -0.24 4.02 12.42
N ALA A 14 -0.15 2.94 11.64
CA ALA A 14 -1.29 2.08 11.34
C ALA A 14 -1.91 1.48 12.61
N ASP A 15 -1.10 1.13 13.62
CA ASP A 15 -1.58 0.64 14.91
C ASP A 15 -2.29 1.71 15.74
N MET A 16 -1.78 2.95 15.73
CA MET A 16 -2.45 4.08 16.40
C MET A 16 -3.80 4.42 15.75
N LEU A 17 -3.92 4.22 14.43
CA LEU A 17 -5.16 4.44 13.70
C LEU A 17 -6.27 3.44 14.06
N ARG A 18 -5.99 2.42 14.89
CA ARG A 18 -7.01 1.52 15.47
C ARG A 18 -8.02 2.23 16.37
N TYR A 19 -7.61 3.32 17.01
CA TYR A 19 -8.43 4.02 17.99
C TYR A 19 -9.35 5.08 17.36
N LEU A 20 -9.40 5.12 16.02
CA LEU A 20 -10.24 6.04 15.28
C LEU A 20 -11.71 5.58 15.26
N THR A 21 -12.61 6.55 15.23
CA THR A 21 -14.05 6.31 15.04
C THR A 21 -14.36 6.00 13.59
N SER A 22 -15.54 5.43 13.30
CA SER A 22 -15.98 5.19 11.92
C SER A 22 -15.94 6.46 11.06
N PHE A 23 -16.39 7.59 11.60
CA PHE A 23 -16.32 8.89 10.92
C PHE A 23 -14.89 9.37 10.66
N SER A 24 -13.96 9.07 11.57
CA SER A 24 -12.55 9.42 11.40
C SER A 24 -11.90 8.64 10.25
N TYR A 25 -12.36 7.42 9.95
CA TYR A 25 -11.89 6.66 8.78
C TYR A 25 -12.34 7.30 7.47
N ASP A 26 -13.57 7.85 7.41
CA ASP A 26 -14.06 8.57 6.23
C ASP A 26 -13.23 9.84 5.98
N ILE A 27 -12.95 10.61 7.04
CA ILE A 27 -12.05 11.78 6.96
C ILE A 27 -10.65 11.36 6.51
N LEU A 28 -10.13 10.26 7.05
CA LEU A 28 -8.81 9.76 6.67
C LEU A 28 -8.74 9.40 5.19
N GLY A 29 -9.77 8.72 4.66
CA GLY A 29 -9.88 8.42 3.23
C GLY A 29 -9.86 9.70 2.37
N TYR A 30 -10.58 10.73 2.79
CA TYR A 30 -10.53 12.04 2.13
C TYR A 30 -9.13 12.68 2.19
N CYS A 31 -8.48 12.70 3.36
CA CYS A 31 -7.13 13.26 3.51
C CYS A 31 -6.08 12.53 2.66
N ILE A 32 -6.22 11.22 2.46
CA ILE A 32 -5.35 10.45 1.56
C ILE A 32 -5.53 10.92 0.11
N ILE A 33 -6.77 11.07 -0.36
CA ILE A 33 -7.07 11.55 -1.72
C ILE A 33 -6.56 12.98 -1.91
N GLU A 34 -6.78 13.85 -0.93
CA GLU A 34 -6.27 15.23 -0.94
C GLU A 34 -4.74 15.27 -1.03
N ALA A 35 -4.05 14.43 -0.25
CA ALA A 35 -2.59 14.30 -0.31
C ALA A 35 -2.09 13.80 -1.67
N LEU A 36 -2.83 12.89 -2.32
CA LEU A 36 -2.52 12.38 -3.66
C LEU A 36 -2.78 13.42 -4.77
N ALA A 37 -3.80 14.26 -4.58
CA ALA A 37 -4.19 15.31 -5.52
C ALA A 37 -3.28 16.55 -5.44
N ASN A 38 -2.40 16.65 -4.44
CA ASN A 38 -1.49 17.79 -4.29
C ASN A 38 -0.51 17.90 -5.48
N PRO A 39 -0.61 18.96 -6.31
CA PRO A 39 0.24 19.12 -7.50
C PRO A 39 1.68 19.52 -7.16
N GLU A 40 1.96 20.00 -5.95
CA GLU A 40 3.31 20.41 -5.53
C GLU A 40 4.20 19.22 -5.18
N LYS A 41 3.63 18.01 -5.05
CA LYS A 41 4.36 16.80 -4.74
C LYS A 41 4.73 16.03 -6.01
N ASP A 42 5.99 16.12 -6.39
CA ASP A 42 6.54 15.32 -7.48
C ASP A 42 6.44 13.83 -7.18
N ARG A 43 5.86 13.08 -8.11
CA ARG A 43 5.64 11.63 -8.02
C ARG A 43 6.87 10.82 -8.39
N VAL A 44 7.83 11.46 -9.01
CA VAL A 44 9.12 10.89 -9.41
C VAL A 44 10.20 11.67 -8.70
N LYS A 45 11.27 11.00 -8.27
CA LYS A 45 12.45 11.67 -7.72
C LYS A 45 13.11 12.54 -8.81
N HIS A 46 14.06 13.37 -8.39
CA HIS A 46 14.87 14.19 -9.32
C HIS A 46 15.68 13.36 -10.33
N ASP A 47 15.79 12.04 -10.15
CA ASP A 47 16.41 11.11 -11.10
C ASP A 47 15.53 10.80 -12.33
N GLY A 48 14.25 11.17 -12.31
CA GLY A 48 13.31 11.01 -13.43
C GLY A 48 12.82 9.57 -13.67
N THR A 49 13.28 8.59 -12.91
CA THR A 49 12.95 7.17 -13.10
C THR A 49 12.35 6.51 -11.87
N THR A 50 12.68 7.00 -10.67
CA THR A 50 12.29 6.34 -9.43
C THR A 50 11.04 7.00 -8.84
N ILE A 51 10.04 6.21 -8.45
CA ILE A 51 8.85 6.73 -7.75
C ILE A 51 9.29 7.41 -6.44
N SER A 52 8.72 8.57 -6.14
CA SER A 52 9.00 9.32 -4.92
C SER A 52 8.66 8.52 -3.67
N LEU A 53 9.52 8.60 -2.65
CA LEU A 53 9.36 7.84 -1.42
C LEU A 53 8.02 8.12 -0.72
N TRP A 54 7.58 9.38 -0.69
CA TRP A 54 6.31 9.75 -0.07
C TRP A 54 5.12 9.00 -0.67
N LEU A 55 5.14 8.76 -1.99
CA LEU A 55 4.06 8.07 -2.70
C LEU A 55 4.12 6.57 -2.41
N GLN A 56 5.33 5.99 -2.34
CA GLN A 56 5.53 4.60 -1.93
C GLN A 56 5.04 4.37 -0.50
N SER A 57 5.48 5.19 0.47
CA SER A 57 5.07 5.06 1.87
C SER A 57 3.56 5.27 2.06
N LEU A 58 2.95 6.20 1.32
CA LEU A 58 1.50 6.42 1.36
C LEU A 58 0.75 5.20 0.80
N ALA A 59 1.22 4.61 -0.30
CA ALA A 59 0.61 3.41 -0.88
C ALA A 59 0.69 2.21 0.07
N THR A 60 1.85 2.00 0.70
CA THR A 60 2.04 0.97 1.72
C THR A 60 1.08 1.19 2.89
N LEU A 61 0.97 2.41 3.42
CA LEU A 61 0.01 2.74 4.49
C LEU A 61 -1.43 2.44 4.07
N CYS A 62 -1.84 2.83 2.86
CA CYS A 62 -3.18 2.53 2.33
C CYS A 62 -3.44 1.02 2.29
N GLY A 63 -2.47 0.22 1.84
CA GLY A 63 -2.54 -1.24 1.83
C GLY A 63 -2.74 -1.83 3.23
N TYR A 64 -1.97 -1.35 4.22
CA TYR A 64 -2.10 -1.79 5.62
C TYR A 64 -3.46 -1.42 6.23
N LEU A 65 -3.93 -0.19 6.00
CA LEU A 65 -5.20 0.28 6.57
C LEU A 65 -6.39 -0.50 6.02
N ASN A 66 -6.43 -0.72 4.71
CA ASN A 66 -7.53 -1.44 4.06
C ASN A 66 -7.53 -2.95 4.34
N LYS A 67 -6.37 -3.54 4.68
CA LYS A 67 -6.31 -4.92 5.18
C LYS A 67 -6.91 -5.04 6.60
N LYS A 68 -6.65 -4.05 7.46
CA LYS A 68 -6.95 -4.12 8.90
C LYS A 68 -8.30 -3.53 9.29
N TYR A 69 -8.79 -2.56 8.51
CA TYR A 69 -10.02 -1.82 8.76
C TYR A 69 -10.88 -1.79 7.50
N PRO A 70 -12.21 -1.95 7.63
CA PRO A 70 -13.15 -1.88 6.50
C PRO A 70 -13.38 -0.42 6.09
N MET A 71 -12.34 0.26 5.61
CA MET A 71 -12.42 1.61 5.05
C MET A 71 -13.09 1.57 3.67
N ASP A 72 -13.87 2.60 3.33
CA ASP A 72 -14.44 2.71 1.99
C ASP A 72 -13.36 3.02 0.95
N LEU A 73 -13.10 2.04 0.08
CA LEU A 73 -12.13 2.14 -1.02
C LEU A 73 -12.68 2.84 -2.26
N THR A 74 -13.99 3.08 -2.33
CA THR A 74 -14.66 3.56 -3.54
C THR A 74 -14.04 4.87 -4.04
N GLY A 75 -13.82 5.84 -3.14
CA GLY A 75 -13.20 7.11 -3.49
C GLY A 75 -11.76 6.97 -4.03
N LEU A 76 -10.96 6.11 -3.40
CA LEU A 76 -9.57 5.87 -3.80
C LEU A 76 -9.48 5.18 -5.17
N LEU A 77 -10.31 4.15 -5.40
CA LEU A 77 -10.38 3.46 -6.69
C LEU A 77 -10.85 4.38 -7.81
N GLN A 78 -11.87 5.21 -7.54
CA GLN A 78 -12.35 6.20 -8.49
C GLN A 78 -11.29 7.25 -8.82
N TYR A 79 -10.51 7.69 -7.81
CA TYR A 79 -9.39 8.59 -8.01
C TYR A 79 -8.34 7.98 -8.95
N VAL A 80 -7.87 6.75 -8.68
CA VAL A 80 -6.88 6.08 -9.54
C VAL A 80 -7.42 5.89 -10.96
N ALA A 81 -8.68 5.48 -11.11
CA ALA A 81 -9.31 5.34 -12.42
C ALA A 81 -9.33 6.67 -13.21
N ASN A 82 -9.56 7.80 -12.54
CA ASN A 82 -9.51 9.11 -13.17
C ASN A 82 -8.08 9.53 -13.55
N GLN A 83 -7.09 9.22 -12.71
CA GLN A 83 -5.68 9.47 -13.02
C GLN A 83 -5.21 8.66 -14.24
N LEU A 84 -5.65 7.41 -14.36
CA LEU A 84 -5.39 6.57 -15.53
C LEU A 84 -6.01 7.13 -16.81
N LYS A 85 -7.26 7.61 -16.75
CA LYS A 85 -7.91 8.30 -17.87
C LYS A 85 -7.16 9.58 -18.28
N ALA A 86 -6.48 10.23 -17.33
CA ALA A 86 -5.64 11.39 -17.59
C ALA A 86 -4.19 11.03 -17.97
N HIS A 87 -3.91 9.77 -18.32
CA HIS A 87 -2.58 9.25 -18.68
C HIS A 87 -1.52 9.36 -17.57
N LYS A 88 -1.94 9.45 -16.30
CA LYS A 88 -1.06 9.43 -15.13
C LYS A 88 -1.04 8.02 -14.52
N SER A 89 -0.02 7.23 -14.86
CA SER A 89 0.07 5.82 -14.44
C SER A 89 0.77 5.59 -13.10
N LEU A 90 1.48 6.58 -12.56
CA LEU A 90 2.25 6.44 -11.32
C LEU A 90 1.38 6.12 -10.10
N ASP A 91 0.11 6.54 -10.12
CA ASP A 91 -0.88 6.22 -9.07
C ASP A 91 -1.25 4.73 -8.99
N LEU A 92 -0.89 3.91 -9.99
CA LEU A 92 -1.13 2.46 -9.97
C LEU A 92 -0.42 1.74 -8.82
N ILE A 93 0.62 2.34 -8.25
CA ILE A 93 1.29 1.80 -7.05
C ILE A 93 0.30 1.61 -5.89
N LEU A 94 -0.73 2.45 -5.79
CA LEU A 94 -1.80 2.30 -4.78
C LEU A 94 -2.56 0.99 -4.97
N ILE A 95 -2.94 0.67 -6.22
CA ILE A 95 -3.65 -0.56 -6.56
C ILE A 95 -2.75 -1.77 -6.34
N LYS A 96 -1.48 -1.67 -6.73
CA LYS A 96 -0.49 -2.72 -6.48
C LYS A 96 -0.45 -3.07 -4.98
N GLU A 97 -0.28 -2.07 -4.12
CA GLU A 97 -0.20 -2.30 -2.66
C GLU A 97 -1.53 -2.82 -2.09
N LEU A 98 -2.68 -2.30 -2.51
CA LEU A 98 -3.99 -2.80 -2.09
C LEU A 98 -4.18 -4.27 -2.44
N VAL A 99 -3.92 -4.66 -3.69
CA VAL A 99 -4.06 -6.06 -4.14
C VAL A 99 -3.06 -6.96 -3.42
N THR A 100 -1.84 -6.49 -3.22
CA THR A 100 -0.79 -7.26 -2.53
C THR A 100 -1.18 -7.51 -1.07
N LYS A 101 -1.56 -6.47 -0.33
CA LYS A 101 -1.89 -6.57 1.10
C LYS A 101 -3.25 -7.22 1.36
N MET A 102 -4.28 -6.89 0.59
CA MET A 102 -5.64 -7.43 0.77
C MET A 102 -5.78 -8.83 0.17
N GLY A 103 -5.08 -9.14 -0.92
CA GLY A 103 -5.09 -10.47 -1.55
C GLY A 103 -4.29 -11.52 -0.80
N GLY A 104 -3.61 -11.14 0.30
CA GLY A 104 -2.71 -12.05 1.03
C GLY A 104 -1.50 -12.48 0.19
N ILE A 105 -1.15 -11.70 -0.84
CA ILE A 105 0.00 -11.97 -1.69
C ILE A 105 1.22 -11.49 -0.92
N GLU A 106 1.85 -12.40 -0.19
CA GLU A 106 3.20 -12.17 0.33
C GLU A 106 4.15 -12.41 -0.84
N ALA A 107 4.79 -11.33 -1.32
CA ALA A 107 5.89 -11.48 -2.26
C ALA A 107 7.04 -12.18 -1.52
N THR A 108 7.15 -13.48 -1.73
CA THR A 108 8.26 -14.30 -1.25
C THR A 108 9.51 -14.02 -2.07
N ASP A 109 10.11 -12.83 -1.89
CA ASP A 109 11.36 -12.46 -2.57
C ASP A 109 12.59 -13.19 -2.01
N GLU A 110 12.45 -13.86 -0.86
CA GLU A 110 13.50 -14.72 -0.27
C GLU A 110 12.88 -16.04 0.23
N MET A 111 12.33 -16.83 -0.70
CA MET A 111 12.04 -18.23 -0.38
C MET A 111 13.35 -19.01 -0.37
N THR A 112 13.65 -19.62 0.77
CA THR A 112 14.72 -20.63 0.85
C THR A 112 14.32 -21.88 0.04
N ASP A 113 15.30 -22.66 -0.46
CA ASP A 113 15.04 -23.89 -1.22
C ASP A 113 14.12 -24.87 -0.46
N ASP A 114 14.18 -24.86 0.87
CA ASP A 114 13.29 -25.64 1.73
C ASP A 114 11.82 -25.19 1.65
N GLN A 115 11.55 -23.88 1.60
CA GLN A 115 10.21 -23.34 1.42
C GLN A 115 9.69 -23.58 -0.01
N LEU A 116 10.57 -23.61 -1.00
CA LEU A 116 10.24 -23.98 -2.38
C LEU A 116 9.82 -25.45 -2.49
N HIS A 117 10.53 -26.36 -1.81
CA HIS A 117 10.17 -27.77 -1.74
C HIS A 117 8.89 -28.03 -0.95
N ALA A 118 8.61 -27.28 0.11
CA ALA A 118 7.36 -27.37 0.86
C ALA A 118 6.13 -26.98 0.01
N LEU A 119 6.25 -25.96 -0.85
CA LEU A 119 5.16 -25.57 -1.77
C LEU A 119 4.89 -26.58 -2.89
N ALA A 120 5.88 -27.41 -3.25
CA ALA A 120 5.73 -28.52 -4.19
C ALA A 120 5.21 -29.82 -3.53
N GLY A 121 5.05 -29.82 -2.20
CA GLY A 121 4.54 -30.95 -1.42
C GLY A 121 3.01 -31.10 -1.44
N GLY A 122 2.52 -32.18 -0.82
CA GLY A 122 1.08 -32.41 -0.63
C GLY A 122 0.43 -31.38 0.30
N GLU A 123 -0.91 -31.34 0.33
CA GLU A 123 -1.73 -30.35 1.04
C GLU A 123 -1.31 -30.13 2.51
N LEU A 124 -0.83 -31.18 3.19
CA LEU A 124 -0.32 -31.14 4.57
C LEU A 124 0.99 -30.36 4.73
N LEU A 125 1.92 -30.44 3.77
CA LEU A 125 3.20 -29.70 3.84
C LEU A 125 3.04 -28.23 3.45
N ARG A 126 2.04 -27.89 2.64
CA ARG A 126 1.73 -26.49 2.27
C ARG A 126 1.12 -25.68 3.42
N GLN A 127 0.61 -26.35 4.46
CA GLN A 127 0.02 -25.69 5.65
C GLN A 127 1.03 -25.37 6.75
N GLU A 128 2.26 -25.91 6.69
CA GLU A 128 3.32 -25.63 7.67
C GLU A 128 4.26 -24.48 7.25
N VAL A 129 3.93 -23.78 6.16
CA VAL A 129 4.62 -22.56 5.70
C VAL A 129 3.81 -21.33 6.09
#